data_AF-A0AA96ZUB6-F1
#
_entry.id   AF-A0AA96ZUB6-F1
#
_cell.length_a   1.000
_cell.length_b   1.000
_cell.length_c   1.000
_cell.angle_alpha   90.00
_cell.angle_beta   90.00
_cell.angle_gamma   90.00
#
_symmetry.space_group_name_H-M   'P 1'
#
loop_
_entity.id
_entity.type
_entity.pdbx_description
1 polymer ?
#
loop_
_entity_poly.entity_id
_entity_poly.type
_entity_poly.pdbx_seq_one_letter_code
_entity_poly.pdbx_strand_id
1 'polypeptide(L)'
;MSPQPDSWKSKRGGIHTTIIGERKGRKIASLVASQESVKKLIPGIIQSKGPSGGSFRAKVLRPDSRGNLRLLFTQGTSYQEIILVTTAADLAEGEAISDELNSLIEKELDE
;
A
#
# COMPACT_ATOMS: atom_id res chain seq x y z
N MET A 1 7.69 4.95 -17.60
CA MET A 1 7.43 3.50 -17.65
C MET A 1 6.12 3.26 -16.93
N SER A 2 5.03 2.97 -17.63
CA SER A 2 3.75 2.68 -16.96
C SER A 2 3.91 1.40 -16.11
N PRO A 3 3.47 1.38 -14.84
CA PRO A 3 3.57 0.17 -14.02
C PRO A 3 2.83 -0.97 -14.72
N GLN A 4 3.48 -2.13 -14.83
CA GLN A 4 2.87 -3.30 -15.47
C GLN A 4 1.56 -3.66 -14.76
N PRO A 5 0.46 -3.88 -15.50
CA PRO A 5 -0.91 -3.93 -14.96
C PRO A 5 -1.18 -5.06 -13.95
N ASP A 6 -0.24 -6.00 -13.75
CA ASP A 6 -0.42 -7.17 -12.89
C ASP A 6 0.67 -7.38 -11.82
N SER A 7 1.58 -6.42 -11.60
CA SER A 7 2.65 -6.53 -10.58
C SER A 7 2.10 -6.92 -9.19
N TRP A 8 0.93 -6.39 -8.83
CA TRP A 8 0.19 -6.69 -7.61
C TRP A 8 -0.23 -8.15 -7.49
N LYS A 9 -0.64 -8.81 -8.57
CA LYS A 9 -1.00 -10.24 -8.51
C LYS A 9 0.22 -11.09 -8.16
N SER A 10 1.37 -10.76 -8.73
CA SER A 10 2.61 -11.50 -8.53
C SER A 10 3.22 -11.29 -7.14
N LYS A 11 3.08 -10.09 -6.56
CA LYS A 11 3.65 -9.77 -5.24
C LYS A 11 2.67 -9.86 -4.07
N ARG A 12 1.40 -10.17 -4.32
CA ARG A 12 0.44 -10.41 -3.23
C ARG A 12 0.76 -11.70 -2.48
N GLY A 13 0.52 -11.71 -1.18
CA GLY A 13 0.34 -12.95 -0.45
C GLY A 13 -0.48 -12.78 0.81
N GLY A 14 -0.52 -13.83 1.63
CA GLY A 14 -1.46 -13.91 2.76
C GLY A 14 -2.80 -14.52 2.36
N ILE A 15 -3.72 -14.62 3.32
CA ILE A 15 -5.03 -15.25 3.15
C ILE A 15 -6.03 -14.28 2.51
N HIS A 16 -5.92 -12.99 2.84
CA HIS A 16 -6.82 -11.96 2.33
C HIS A 16 -6.27 -11.40 1.01
N THR A 17 -7.11 -11.40 -0.02
CA THR A 17 -6.73 -10.91 -1.36
C THR A 17 -7.53 -9.69 -1.80
N THR A 18 -8.63 -9.39 -1.10
CA THR A 18 -9.52 -8.25 -1.33
C THR A 18 -8.91 -6.97 -0.79
N ILE A 19 -9.01 -5.88 -1.56
CA ILE A 19 -8.59 -4.53 -1.15
C ILE A 19 -9.72 -3.52 -1.33
N ILE A 20 -9.81 -2.53 -0.43
CA ILE A 20 -10.75 -1.40 -0.52
C ILE A 20 -10.27 -0.33 -1.52
N GLY A 21 -11.15 0.62 -1.89
CA GLY A 21 -10.81 1.72 -2.81
C GLY A 21 -11.01 1.43 -4.29
N GLU A 22 -11.62 0.29 -4.64
CA GLU A 22 -11.98 -0.10 -6.01
C GLU A 22 -10.82 0.10 -7.02
N ARG A 23 -11.01 0.95 -8.02
CA ARG A 23 -10.02 1.24 -9.06
C ARG A 23 -8.81 1.98 -8.49
N LYS A 24 -9.01 2.98 -7.62
CA LYS A 24 -7.91 3.73 -7.00
C LYS A 24 -7.07 2.82 -6.11
N GLY A 25 -7.71 2.01 -5.26
CA GLY A 25 -7.04 1.03 -4.42
C GLY A 25 -6.20 0.03 -5.21
N ARG A 26 -6.75 -0.51 -6.32
CA ARG A 26 -6.00 -1.40 -7.23
C ARG A 26 -4.84 -0.69 -7.90
N LYS A 27 -5.00 0.56 -8.35
CA LYS A 27 -3.95 1.34 -9.02
C LYS A 27 -2.78 1.58 -8.05
N ILE A 28 -3.06 2.03 -6.83
CA ILE A 28 -2.05 2.21 -5.79
C ILE A 28 -1.37 0.89 -5.41
N ALA A 29 -2.12 -0.18 -5.22
CA ALA A 29 -1.54 -1.48 -4.89
C ALA A 29 -0.58 -1.99 -5.99
N SER A 30 -0.95 -1.80 -7.27
CA SER A 30 -0.07 -2.13 -8.40
C SER A 30 1.15 -1.19 -8.51
N LEU A 31 0.97 0.10 -8.24
CA LEU A 31 2.07 1.07 -8.20
C LEU A 31 3.11 0.67 -7.16
N VAL A 32 2.68 0.42 -5.91
CA VAL A 32 3.57 -0.02 -4.83
C VAL A 32 4.21 -1.37 -5.16
N ALA A 33 3.45 -2.33 -5.71
CA ALA A 33 3.99 -3.62 -6.12
C ALA A 33 5.00 -3.53 -7.27
N SER A 34 4.96 -2.50 -8.12
CA SER A 34 5.95 -2.33 -9.18
C SER A 34 7.32 -1.87 -8.68
N GLN A 35 7.43 -1.37 -7.45
CA GLN A 35 8.71 -0.93 -6.91
C GLN A 35 9.61 -2.12 -6.59
N GLU A 36 10.90 -2.02 -6.97
CA GLU A 36 11.91 -3.04 -6.69
C GLU A 36 12.16 -3.21 -5.20
N SER A 37 12.07 -2.10 -4.46
CA SER A 37 12.19 -2.05 -3.00
C SER A 37 11.09 -2.80 -2.25
N VAL A 38 9.97 -3.15 -2.91
CA VAL A 38 8.86 -3.90 -2.32
C VAL A 38 8.89 -5.34 -2.81
N LYS A 39 9.16 -6.27 -1.91
CA LYS A 39 9.16 -7.71 -2.19
C LYS A 39 7.75 -8.29 -2.22
N LYS A 40 6.90 -7.87 -1.27
CA LYS A 40 5.58 -8.49 -1.06
C LYS A 40 4.60 -7.51 -0.45
N LEU A 41 3.32 -7.67 -0.79
CA LEU A 41 2.21 -6.99 -0.15
C LEU A 41 1.26 -8.01 0.47
N ILE A 42 0.90 -7.81 1.74
CA ILE A 42 0.06 -8.72 2.51
C ILE A 42 -1.16 -7.94 3.02
N PRO A 43 -2.32 -8.09 2.37
CA PRO A 43 -3.54 -7.43 2.81
C PRO A 43 -4.02 -7.98 4.16
N GLY A 44 -4.40 -7.07 5.05
CA GLY A 44 -5.14 -7.39 6.27
C GLY A 44 -6.65 -7.44 6.04
N ILE A 45 -7.38 -7.68 7.13
CA ILE A 45 -8.83 -7.59 7.16
C ILE A 45 -9.31 -6.15 6.89
N ILE A 46 -10.50 -6.02 6.32
CA ILE A 46 -11.17 -4.73 6.16
C ILE A 46 -11.93 -4.43 7.44
N GLN A 47 -11.68 -3.28 8.05
CA GLN A 47 -12.35 -2.83 9.26
C GLN A 47 -13.26 -1.65 8.91
N SER A 48 -14.50 -1.65 9.41
CA SER A 48 -15.44 -0.55 9.23
C SER A 48 -16.10 -0.20 10.56
N LYS A 49 -16.29 1.10 10.81
CA LYS A 49 -16.97 1.62 12.01
C LYS A 49 -18.29 2.34 11.70
N GLY A 50 -18.78 2.28 10.46
CA GLY A 50 -19.97 3.01 10.06
C GLY A 50 -20.40 2.72 8.62
N PRO A 51 -21.38 3.49 8.11
CA PRO A 51 -21.85 3.32 6.74
C PRO A 51 -20.75 3.61 5.72
N SER A 52 -20.81 2.87 4.61
CA SER A 52 -19.88 2.93 3.49
C SER A 52 -20.01 4.27 2.74
N GLY A 53 -18.88 4.83 2.30
CA GLY A 53 -18.85 6.06 1.50
C GLY A 53 -17.55 6.84 1.70
N GLY A 54 -17.45 8.04 1.11
CA GLY A 54 -16.33 8.96 1.33
C GLY A 54 -15.16 8.81 0.35
N SER A 55 -14.19 9.72 0.47
CA SER A 55 -13.01 9.74 -0.40
C SER A 55 -12.01 8.64 -0.03
N PHE A 56 -11.40 8.07 -1.06
CA PHE A 56 -10.29 7.14 -0.91
C PHE A 56 -9.00 7.90 -0.59
N ARG A 57 -8.26 7.42 0.40
CA ARG A 57 -6.91 7.89 0.74
C ARG A 57 -6.00 6.67 0.91
N ALA A 58 -4.74 6.86 0.57
CA ALA A 58 -3.69 5.88 0.81
C ALA A 58 -2.48 6.59 1.43
N LYS A 59 -1.85 5.96 2.41
CA LYS A 59 -0.64 6.50 3.05
C LYS A 59 0.27 5.37 3.54
N VAL A 60 1.56 5.47 3.27
CA VAL A 60 2.57 4.61 3.88
C VAL A 60 2.93 5.16 5.25
N LEU A 61 2.82 4.31 6.26
CA LEU A 61 3.15 4.60 7.65
C LEU A 61 4.63 4.34 7.92
N ARG A 62 5.08 4.81 9.07
CA ARG A 62 6.46 4.63 9.54
C ARG A 62 6.87 3.14 9.51
N PRO A 63 8.11 2.84 9.07
CA PRO A 63 8.66 1.48 9.11
C PRO A 63 8.81 0.91 10.53
N ASP A 64 8.89 -0.41 10.59
CA ASP A 64 9.39 -1.13 11.76
C ASP A 64 10.93 -1.12 11.83
N SER A 65 11.49 -1.74 12.88
CA SER A 65 12.95 -1.80 13.08
C SER A 65 13.71 -2.57 12.00
N ARG A 66 13.01 -3.37 11.18
CA ARG A 66 13.57 -4.13 10.06
C ARG A 66 13.33 -3.44 8.72
N GLY A 67 12.77 -2.23 8.72
CA GLY A 67 12.48 -1.48 7.51
C GLY A 67 11.23 -1.91 6.74
N ASN A 68 10.39 -2.79 7.30
CA ASN A 68 9.11 -3.15 6.68
C ASN A 68 8.07 -2.06 6.94
N LEU A 69 7.14 -1.90 6.01
CA LEU A 69 6.21 -0.78 6.00
C LEU A 69 4.76 -1.25 6.15
N ARG A 70 3.87 -0.31 6.51
CA ARG A 70 2.42 -0.51 6.50
C ARG A 70 1.78 0.53 5.59
N LEU A 71 1.03 0.06 4.60
CA LEU A 71 0.20 0.90 3.74
C LEU A 71 -1.22 0.90 4.29
N LEU A 72 -1.72 2.09 4.66
CA LEU A 72 -3.08 2.28 5.14
C LEU A 72 -3.95 2.78 3.98
N PHE A 73 -4.95 1.97 3.62
CA PHE A 73 -6.07 2.41 2.79
C PHE A 73 -7.22 2.86 3.68
N THR A 74 -7.82 3.99 3.33
CA THR A 74 -9.00 4.52 4.02
C THR A 74 -10.04 4.94 2.99
N GLN A 75 -11.29 4.53 3.19
CA GLN A 75 -12.44 4.96 2.40
C GLN A 75 -13.59 5.29 3.36
N GLY A 76 -13.75 6.58 3.63
CA GLY A 76 -14.68 7.09 4.66
C GLY A 76 -14.41 6.48 6.04
N THR A 77 -15.36 5.66 6.52
CA THR A 77 -15.29 5.00 7.84
C THR A 77 -14.65 3.61 7.80
N SER A 78 -14.30 3.13 6.61
CA SER A 78 -13.62 1.85 6.39
C SER A 78 -12.11 2.06 6.21
N TYR A 79 -11.31 1.16 6.75
CA TYR A 79 -9.87 1.15 6.56
C TYR A 79 -9.35 -0.27 6.42
N GLN A 80 -8.18 -0.38 5.79
CA GLN A 80 -7.47 -1.62 5.62
C GLN A 80 -5.98 -1.36 5.67
N GLU A 81 -5.29 -2.18 6.43
CA GLU A 81 -3.84 -2.17 6.48
C GLU A 81 -3.26 -3.25 5.58
N ILE A 82 -2.22 -2.90 4.85
CA ILE A 82 -1.48 -3.79 3.98
C ILE A 82 -0.03 -3.76 4.44
N ILE A 83 0.49 -4.90 4.86
CA ILE A 83 1.91 -5.01 5.23
C ILE A 83 2.73 -5.07 3.95
N LEU A 84 3.75 -4.23 3.87
CA LEU A 84 4.72 -4.21 2.78
C LEU A 84 6.03 -4.81 3.29
N VAL A 85 6.42 -5.95 2.73
CA VAL A 85 7.75 -6.54 2.97
C VAL A 85 8.71 -5.88 2.01
N THR A 86 9.77 -5.28 2.53
CA THR A 86 10.71 -4.46 1.76
C THR A 86 12.08 -5.12 1.60
N THR A 87 12.95 -4.50 0.80
CA THR A 87 14.37 -4.82 0.70
C THR A 87 15.21 -4.21 1.81
N ALA A 88 14.67 -3.25 2.56
CA ALA A 88 15.39 -2.56 3.63
C ALA A 88 15.93 -3.53 4.68
N ALA A 89 17.11 -3.20 5.21
CA ALA A 89 17.75 -3.92 6.31
C ALA A 89 17.41 -3.31 7.69
N ASP A 90 17.05 -2.02 7.73
CA ASP A 90 16.84 -1.28 8.97
C ASP A 90 15.77 -0.17 8.85
N LEU A 91 15.56 0.53 9.96
CA LEU A 91 14.62 1.63 10.07
C LEU A 91 14.93 2.78 9.11
N ALA A 92 16.20 3.15 8.92
CA ALA A 92 16.60 4.31 8.14
C ALA A 92 16.38 4.07 6.64
N GLU A 93 16.76 2.89 6.15
CA GLU A 93 16.42 2.47 4.78
C GLU A 93 14.91 2.37 4.58
N GLY A 94 14.19 1.86 5.59
CA GLY A 94 12.73 1.84 5.57
C GLY A 94 12.11 3.23 5.47
N GLU A 95 12.68 4.22 6.17
CA GLU A 95 12.19 5.61 6.17
C GLU A 95 12.39 6.23 4.78
N ALA A 96 13.54 5.99 4.14
CA ALA A 96 13.79 6.42 2.76
C ALA A 96 12.79 5.81 1.76
N ILE A 97 12.50 4.51 1.85
CA ILE A 97 11.51 3.85 1.00
C ILE A 97 10.10 4.39 1.27
N SER A 98 9.75 4.64 2.54
CA SER A 98 8.47 5.22 2.93
C SER A 98 8.23 6.59 2.27
N ASP A 99 9.25 7.45 2.27
CA ASP A 99 9.16 8.80 1.69
C ASP A 99 9.01 8.75 0.16
N GLU A 100 9.75 7.86 -0.50
CA GLU A 100 9.62 7.62 -1.94
C GLU A 100 8.21 7.13 -2.29
N LEU A 101 7.72 6.10 -1.58
CA LEU A 101 6.40 5.52 -1.83
C LEU A 101 5.27 6.52 -1.58
N ASN A 102 5.33 7.31 -0.50
CA ASN A 102 4.33 8.35 -0.24
C ASN A 102 4.33 9.40 -1.34
N SER A 103 5.51 9.85 -1.79
CA SER A 103 5.63 10.82 -2.89
C SER A 103 5.01 10.31 -4.20
N LEU A 104 5.17 9.01 -4.51
CA LEU A 104 4.56 8.39 -5.69
C LEU A 104 3.04 8.25 -5.54
N ILE A 105 2.57 7.87 -4.35
CA ILE A 105 1.14 7.73 -4.06
C ILE A 105 0.41 9.07 -4.16
N GLU A 106 1.01 10.14 -3.63
CA GLU A 106 0.42 11.49 -3.69
C GLU A 106 0.24 11.94 -5.14
N LYS A 107 1.29 11.83 -5.96
CA LYS A 107 1.22 12.13 -7.40
C LYS A 107 0.12 11.35 -8.11
N GLU A 108 0.00 10.06 -7.80
CA GLU A 108 -0.98 9.15 -8.40
C GLU A 108 -2.43 9.42 -7.93
N LEU A 109 -2.63 9.99 -6.74
CA LEU A 109 -3.95 10.33 -6.23
C LEU A 109 -4.45 11.71 -6.71
N ASP A 110 -3.53 12.61 -7.03
CA ASP A 110 -3.79 13.96 -7.55
C ASP A 110 -4.06 13.98 -9.07
N GLU A 111 -3.72 12.91 -9.80
CA GLU A 111 -4.11 12.64 -11.20
C GLU A 111 -5.56 12.12 -11.35
#